data_AF-A0A084VXI5-F1
#
_entry.id   AF-A0A084VXI5-F1
#
_cell.length_a   1.000
_cell.length_b   1.000
_cell.length_c   1.000
_cell.angle_alpha   90.00
_cell.angle_beta   90.00
_cell.angle_gamma   90.00
#
_symmetry.space_group_name_H-M   'P 1'
#
loop_
_entity.id
_entity.type
_entity.pdbx_description
1 polymer ?
#
loop_
_entity_poly.entity_id
_entity_poly.type
_entity_poly.pdbx_seq_one_letter_code
_entity_poly.pdbx_strand_id
1 'polypeptide(L)'
;MKCRSVGGWYVVAAVVTLLLAFVGADEHNHMYEDHEEIVLWMNTVGPYHNRQETYAYFSLPFCVGAKQSINHYHETMSEALQGVELEFSGYEIDFKVHKRILQKQIVV
;
A
#
# COMPACT_ATOMS: atom_id res chain seq x y z
N MET A 1 -48.59 14.29 30.96
CA MET A 1 -48.20 13.01 30.34
C MET A 1 -47.37 13.32 29.10
N LYS A 2 -46.12 12.83 29.02
CA LYS A 2 -45.16 13.18 27.96
C LYS A 2 -45.50 12.44 26.66
N CYS A 3 -45.88 13.19 25.64
CA CYS A 3 -46.07 12.68 24.28
C CYS A 3 -44.68 12.29 23.72
N ARG A 4 -44.38 11.00 23.65
CA ARG A 4 -43.09 10.50 23.18
C ARG A 4 -43.24 10.15 21.70
N SER A 5 -42.71 10.99 20.83
CA SER A 5 -42.74 10.81 19.37
C SER A 5 -41.94 9.57 18.97
N VAL A 6 -42.65 8.49 18.61
CA VAL A 6 -42.08 7.18 18.25
C VAL A 6 -41.42 7.23 16.86
N GLY A 7 -41.80 8.18 16.00
CA GLY A 7 -41.30 8.32 14.62
C GLY A 7 -39.85 8.80 14.52
N GLY A 8 -39.35 9.54 15.51
CA GLY A 8 -37.98 10.07 15.49
C GLY A 8 -36.91 8.98 15.51
N TRP A 9 -37.19 7.87 16.21
CA TRP A 9 -36.24 6.76 16.31
C TRP A 9 -36.07 5.99 15.00
N TYR A 10 -37.13 5.85 14.21
CA TYR A 10 -37.06 5.22 12.89
C TYR A 10 -36.27 6.06 11.89
N VAL A 11 -36.41 7.39 11.94
CA VAL A 11 -35.63 8.30 11.09
C VAL A 11 -34.16 8.25 11.47
N VAL A 12 -33.84 8.28 12.76
CA VAL A 12 -32.45 8.16 13.24
C VAL A 12 -31.85 6.81 12.82
N ALA A 13 -32.58 5.71 12.99
CA ALA A 13 -32.13 4.39 12.57
C ALA A 13 -31.87 4.33 11.06
N ALA A 14 -32.78 4.84 10.23
CA ALA A 14 -32.64 4.86 8.77
C ALA A 14 -31.41 5.65 8.32
N VAL A 15 -31.17 6.82 8.92
CA VAL A 15 -29.99 7.66 8.64
C VAL A 15 -28.70 6.94 9.02
N VAL A 16 -28.66 6.25 10.17
CA VAL A 16 -27.49 5.49 10.60
C VAL A 16 -27.18 4.33 9.64
N THR A 17 -28.19 3.56 9.21
CA THR A 17 -27.99 2.50 8.21
C THR A 17 -27.50 3.02 6.87
N LEU A 18 -27.97 4.20 6.43
CA LEU A 18 -27.53 4.80 5.18
C LEU A 18 -26.07 5.25 5.25
N LEU A 19 -25.63 5.81 6.38
CA LEU A 19 -24.25 6.24 6.60
C LEU A 19 -23.26 5.04 6.63
N LEU A 20 -23.66 3.93 7.24
CA LEU A 20 -22.82 2.72 7.28
C LEU A 20 -22.66 2.05 5.90
N ALA A 21 -23.64 2.20 5.01
CA ALA A 21 -23.56 1.68 3.64
C ALA A 21 -22.61 2.47 2.73
N PHE A 22 -22.15 3.66 3.16
CA PHE A 22 -21.26 4.55 2.41
C PHE A 22 -19.78 4.47 2.83
N VAL A 23 -19.43 3.56 3.74
CA VAL A 23 -18.02 3.32 4.09
C VAL A 23 -17.39 2.43 3.01
N GLY A 24 -16.68 3.05 2.07
CA GLY A 24 -15.77 2.36 1.16
C GLY A 24 -14.43 2.08 1.85
N ALA A 25 -13.89 0.88 1.65
CA ALA A 25 -12.52 0.57 2.04
C ALA A 25 -11.55 1.33 1.11
N ASP A 26 -10.53 1.94 1.71
CA ASP A 26 -9.56 2.83 1.09
C ASP A 26 -8.14 2.31 1.38
N GLU A 27 -7.22 2.46 0.42
CA GLU A 27 -5.83 1.93 0.42
C GLU A 27 -4.98 2.46 1.60
N HIS A 28 -5.48 3.49 2.29
CA HIS A 28 -4.83 4.20 3.38
C HIS A 28 -4.94 3.51 4.76
N ASN A 29 -5.66 2.39 4.90
CA ASN A 29 -5.94 1.77 6.20
C ASN A 29 -4.97 0.63 6.61
N HIS A 30 -3.93 0.35 5.82
CA HIS A 30 -2.99 -0.78 6.05
C HIS A 30 -3.69 -2.16 6.22
N MET A 31 -4.93 -2.30 5.74
CA MET A 31 -5.68 -3.54 5.78
C MET A 31 -5.78 -4.08 4.35
N TYR A 32 -5.22 -5.27 4.14
CA TYR A 32 -5.22 -5.93 2.84
C TYR A 32 -6.13 -7.16 2.87
N GLU A 33 -6.92 -7.35 1.82
CA GLU A 33 -7.71 -8.55 1.59
C GLU A 33 -6.83 -9.71 1.11
N ASP A 34 -7.27 -10.94 1.37
CA ASP A 34 -6.57 -12.13 0.89
C ASP A 34 -6.50 -12.09 -0.65
N HIS A 35 -5.31 -12.31 -1.22
CA HIS A 35 -5.02 -12.20 -2.66
C HIS A 35 -5.05 -10.79 -3.26
N GLU A 36 -5.06 -9.74 -2.44
CA GLU A 36 -4.92 -8.36 -2.93
C GLU A 36 -3.51 -8.09 -3.48
N GLU A 37 -3.40 -7.34 -4.58
CA GLU A 37 -2.12 -6.97 -5.18
C GLU A 37 -1.34 -6.03 -4.26
N ILE A 38 -0.07 -6.34 -4.01
CA ILE A 38 0.88 -5.48 -3.29
C ILE A 38 2.00 -5.06 -4.22
N VAL A 39 2.24 -3.75 -4.28
CA VAL A 39 3.35 -3.17 -5.04
C VAL A 39 4.63 -3.18 -4.20
N LEU A 40 5.67 -3.83 -4.71
CA LEU A 40 7.01 -3.80 -4.11
C LEU A 40 7.86 -2.72 -4.78
N TRP A 41 8.35 -1.79 -3.96
CA TRP A 41 9.20 -0.67 -4.33
C TRP A 41 10.66 -0.94 -3.96
N MET A 42 11.56 -0.53 -4.83
CA MET A 42 13.01 -0.58 -4.62
C MET A 42 13.54 0.85 -4.47
N ASN A 43 14.52 1.04 -3.60
CA ASN A 43 15.16 2.34 -3.42
C ASN A 43 16.66 2.19 -3.75
N THR A 44 17.47 1.95 -2.73
CA THR A 44 18.91 1.92 -2.86
C THR A 44 19.52 0.73 -2.15
N VAL A 45 20.73 0.37 -2.58
CA VAL A 45 21.52 -0.74 -2.05
C VAL A 45 22.95 -0.29 -1.83
N GLY A 46 23.59 -0.87 -0.82
CA GLY A 46 24.95 -0.54 -0.46
C GLY A 46 25.69 -1.72 0.18
N PRO A 47 27.02 -1.72 0.16
CA PRO A 47 27.82 -2.73 0.83
C PRO A 47 27.64 -2.66 2.36
N TYR A 48 27.50 -3.81 3.03
CA TYR A 48 27.37 -3.83 4.50
C TYR A 48 28.56 -3.19 5.23
N HIS A 49 29.76 -3.35 4.67
CA HIS A 49 31.01 -2.82 5.22
C HIS A 49 31.23 -1.33 4.94
N ASN A 50 30.44 -0.70 4.07
CA ASN A 50 30.56 0.71 3.76
C ASN A 50 29.19 1.37 3.55
N ARG A 51 28.54 1.77 4.66
CA ARG A 51 27.22 2.42 4.61
C ARG A 51 27.22 3.85 4.05
N GLN A 52 28.39 4.43 3.76
CA GLN A 52 28.45 5.70 3.04
C GLN A 52 28.23 5.53 1.53
N GLU A 53 28.39 4.30 1.02
CA GLU A 53 28.10 3.97 -0.37
C GLU A 53 26.66 3.49 -0.52
N THR A 54 25.91 4.22 -1.33
CA THR A 54 24.52 3.95 -1.63
C THR A 54 24.32 4.14 -3.14
N TYR A 55 23.80 3.11 -3.80
CA TYR A 55 23.52 3.10 -5.23
C TYR A 55 22.03 2.84 -5.45
N ALA A 56 21.45 3.44 -6.49
CA ALA A 56 20.08 3.10 -6.91
C ALA A 56 19.99 1.60 -7.23
N TYR A 57 18.90 0.95 -6.84
CA TYR A 57 18.77 -0.52 -6.95
C TYR A 57 19.02 -1.02 -8.38
N PHE A 58 18.40 -0.36 -9.37
CA PHE A 58 18.49 -0.76 -10.79
C PHE A 58 19.72 -0.23 -11.52
N SER A 59 20.58 0.55 -10.86
CA SER A 59 21.91 0.86 -11.40
C SER A 59 22.83 -0.36 -11.42
N LEU A 60 22.54 -1.35 -10.56
CA LEU A 60 23.20 -2.64 -10.56
C LEU A 60 22.46 -3.62 -11.48
N PRO A 61 23.12 -4.66 -12.01
CA PRO A 61 22.55 -5.60 -12.98
C PRO A 61 21.60 -6.62 -12.30
N PHE A 62 20.59 -6.13 -11.60
CA PHE A 62 19.50 -6.93 -11.05
C PHE A 62 18.35 -7.05 -12.06
N CYS A 63 17.59 -8.12 -11.96
CA CYS A 63 16.46 -8.37 -12.84
C CYS A 63 15.22 -7.62 -12.37
N VAL A 64 14.60 -6.88 -13.29
CA VAL A 64 13.24 -6.35 -13.14
C VAL A 64 12.24 -7.49 -13.31
N GLY A 65 11.15 -7.49 -12.54
CA GLY A 65 10.09 -8.47 -12.73
C GLY A 65 9.30 -8.24 -14.03
N ALA A 66 8.43 -9.19 -14.38
CA ALA A 66 7.72 -9.20 -15.66
C ALA A 66 6.56 -8.17 -15.76
N LYS A 67 6.12 -7.60 -14.63
CA LYS A 67 5.04 -6.62 -14.59
C LYS A 67 5.57 -5.26 -15.04
N GLN A 68 4.93 -4.68 -16.06
CA GLN A 68 5.39 -3.42 -16.67
C GLN A 68 4.64 -2.18 -16.16
N SER A 69 3.43 -2.35 -15.62
CA SER A 69 2.60 -1.23 -15.18
C SER A 69 1.94 -1.54 -13.84
N ILE A 70 1.94 -0.52 -12.99
CA ILE A 70 1.20 -0.43 -11.75
C ILE A 70 -0.15 0.24 -12.01
N ASN A 71 -1.20 -0.24 -11.34
CA ASN A 71 -2.54 0.32 -11.51
C ASN A 71 -2.68 1.70 -10.85
N HIS A 72 -1.97 1.94 -9.74
CA HIS A 72 -2.02 3.19 -8.98
C HIS A 72 -0.67 3.48 -8.29
N TYR A 73 -0.11 4.68 -8.51
CA TYR A 73 0.97 5.23 -7.68
C TYR A 73 0.87 6.75 -7.62
N HIS A 74 0.99 7.27 -6.41
CA HIS A 74 1.09 8.69 -6.14
C HIS A 74 2.24 8.89 -5.15
N GLU A 75 3.28 9.59 -5.60
CA GLU A 75 4.35 10.06 -4.72
C GLU A 75 3.78 10.96 -3.63
N THR A 76 4.22 10.77 -2.39
CA THR A 76 3.83 11.67 -1.30
C THR A 76 4.74 12.89 -1.23
N MET A 77 4.23 14.04 -0.78
CA MET A 77 5.06 15.25 -0.61
C MET A 77 6.25 15.02 0.35
N SER A 78 6.08 14.17 1.37
CA SER A 78 7.14 13.75 2.29
C SER A 78 8.25 12.95 1.60
N GLU A 79 7.91 12.11 0.63
CA GLU A 79 8.85 11.29 -0.14
C GLU A 79 9.69 12.16 -1.08
N ALA A 80 9.05 13.10 -1.77
CA ALA A 80 9.73 14.08 -2.61
C ALA A 80 10.71 14.96 -1.80
N LEU A 81 10.34 15.34 -0.57
CA LEU A 81 11.22 16.12 0.32
C LEU A 81 12.39 15.29 0.89
N GLN A 82 12.20 13.98 1.08
CA GLN A 82 13.26 13.10 1.56
C GLN A 82 14.29 12.80 0.47
N GLY A 83 13.96 13.06 -0.81
CA GLY A 83 14.83 12.82 -1.95
C GLY A 83 15.10 11.34 -2.18
N VAL A 84 14.16 10.48 -1.77
CA VAL A 84 14.20 9.04 -2.06
C VAL A 84 13.60 8.81 -3.44
N GLU A 85 14.30 8.04 -4.27
CA GLU A 85 13.82 7.64 -5.59
C GLU A 85 13.31 6.20 -5.47
N LEU A 86 11.98 6.04 -5.40
CA LEU A 86 11.35 4.72 -5.37
C LEU A 86 11.11 4.24 -6.80
N GLU A 87 11.76 3.14 -7.16
CA GLU A 87 11.60 2.48 -8.45
C GLU A 87 10.73 1.22 -8.32
N PHE A 88 9.85 1.00 -9.30
CA PHE A 88 8.95 -0.15 -9.31
C PHE A 88 9.71 -1.46 -9.57
N SER A 89 9.52 -2.47 -8.70
CA SER A 89 10.27 -3.72 -8.79
C SER A 89 9.89 -4.63 -9.97
N GLY A 90 8.68 -4.46 -10.51
CA GLY A 90 8.14 -5.32 -11.58
C GLY A 90 7.65 -6.71 -11.14
N TYR A 91 7.73 -7.04 -9.84
CA TYR A 91 7.24 -8.33 -9.34
C TYR A 91 5.77 -8.26 -8.96
N GLU A 92 4.99 -9.25 -9.38
CA GLU A 92 3.60 -9.41 -8.98
C GLU A 92 3.54 -10.17 -7.66
N ILE A 93 3.11 -9.49 -6.60
CA ILE A 93 3.03 -10.03 -5.24
C ILE A 93 1.60 -9.83 -4.76
N ASP A 94 1.03 -10.88 -4.16
CA ASP A 94 -0.33 -10.85 -3.65
C ASP A 94 -0.31 -11.13 -2.15
N PHE A 95 -1.16 -10.45 -1.39
CA PHE A 95 -1.22 -10.58 0.06
C PHE A 95 -1.59 -12.02 0.47
N LYS A 96 -0.85 -12.57 1.44
CA LYS A 96 -0.98 -13.95 1.94
C LYS A 96 -0.78 -15.05 0.89
N VAL A 97 -0.22 -14.74 -0.27
CA VAL A 97 0.16 -15.75 -1.27
C VAL A 97 1.65 -16.07 -1.18
N HIS A 98 1.99 -17.33 -0.99
CA HIS A 98 3.38 -17.75 -0.96
C HIS A 98 3.98 -17.77 -2.38
N LYS A 99 4.73 -16.72 -2.73
CA LYS A 99 5.56 -16.69 -3.95
C LYS A 99 7.03 -16.85 -3.58
N ARG A 100 7.78 -17.63 -4.37
CA ARG A 100 9.24 -17.73 -4.26
C ARG A 100 9.89 -16.48 -4.87
N ILE A 101 9.76 -15.36 -4.17
CA ILE A 101 10.64 -14.21 -4.39
C ILE A 101 11.99 -14.65 -3.83
N LEU A 102 12.99 -14.75 -4.71
CA LEU A 102 14.30 -15.25 -4.36
C LEU A 102 14.78 -14.55 -3.07
N GLN A 103 15.18 -15.36 -2.09
CA GLN A 103 15.72 -14.98 -0.78
C GLN A 103 16.97 -14.08 -0.89
N LYS A 104 16.79 -12.83 -1.33
CA LYS A 104 17.72 -11.74 -1.14
C LYS A 104 16.97 -10.67 -0.37
N GLN A 105 17.12 -10.76 0.95
CA GLN A 105 16.86 -9.74 1.96
C GLN A 105 16.20 -8.46 1.41
N ILE A 106 14.87 -8.41 1.49
CA ILE A 106 14.14 -7.14 1.48
C ILE A 106 14.50 -6.46 2.79
N VAL A 107 15.43 -5.52 2.75
CA VAL A 107 15.63 -4.56 3.85
C VAL A 107 14.60 -3.46 3.60
N VAL A 108 13.53 -3.48 4.39
CA VAL A 108 12.74 -2.26 4.63
C VAL A 108 13.54 -1.38 5.59
#